data_AF-A0A2V7RR18-F1
#
_entry.id   AF-A0A2V7RR18-F1
#
_cell.length_a   1.000
_cell.length_b   1.000
_cell.length_c   1.000
_cell.angle_alpha   90.00
_cell.angle_beta   90.00
_cell.angle_gamma   90.00
#
_symmetry.space_group_name_H-M   'P 1'
#
loop_
_entity.id
_entity.type
_entity.pdbx_description
1 polymer ?
#
loop_
_entity_poly.entity_id
_entity_poly.type
_entity_poly.pdbx_seq_one_letter_code
_entity_poly.pdbx_strand_id
1 'polypeptide(L)'
;MSTPTSHPPVPQPVHPTLAAELVPERRGAMAILSHRRRDADWILPRLFRIFAFWGNAELDLTHVLLGPGTSTIEIRCIMASVEIRVPPDLRVESEVDAVLGSAEVQREAATTTSPGTPTVRITGSTFLGSIEIKVIDPNAPGLLEKIRRRITGA
;
A
#
# COMPACT_ATOMS: atom_id res chain seq x y z
N MET A 1 -24.84 -45.80 10.90
CA MET A 1 -25.38 -44.46 10.59
C MET A 1 -24.49 -43.44 11.26
N SER A 2 -23.51 -42.88 10.54
CA SER A 2 -22.58 -41.90 11.08
C SER A 2 -22.76 -40.61 10.30
N THR A 3 -23.30 -39.59 10.96
CA THR A 3 -23.51 -38.25 10.41
C THR A 3 -22.17 -37.58 10.12
N PRO A 4 -21.92 -37.03 8.92
CA PRO A 4 -20.74 -36.20 8.69
C PRO A 4 -20.95 -34.83 9.34
N THR A 5 -20.06 -34.48 10.27
CA THR A 5 -19.97 -33.16 10.90
C THR A 5 -19.66 -32.11 9.85
N SER A 6 -20.60 -31.19 9.63
CA SER A 6 -20.43 -29.99 8.79
C SER A 6 -19.42 -29.04 9.44
N HIS A 7 -18.23 -28.92 8.87
CA HIS A 7 -17.28 -27.85 9.21
C HIS A 7 -17.76 -26.52 8.63
N PRO A 8 -17.83 -25.42 9.39
CA PRO A 8 -18.18 -24.12 8.83
C PRO A 8 -17.10 -23.63 7.86
N PRO A 9 -17.47 -22.93 6.76
CA PRO A 9 -16.49 -22.42 5.80
C PRO A 9 -15.62 -21.36 6.48
N VAL A 10 -14.31 -21.63 6.56
CA VAL A 10 -13.31 -20.66 6.99
C VAL A 10 -13.32 -19.50 5.99
N PRO A 11 -13.41 -18.22 6.45
CA PRO A 11 -13.31 -17.07 5.56
C PRO A 11 -11.98 -17.12 4.81
N GLN A 12 -12.03 -17.22 3.49
CA GLN A 12 -10.82 -17.20 2.67
C GLN A 12 -10.25 -15.79 2.63
N PRO A 13 -8.93 -15.59 2.86
CA PRO A 13 -8.29 -14.29 2.67
C PRO A 13 -8.44 -13.85 1.21
N VAL A 14 -8.99 -12.66 0.99
CA VAL A 14 -9.22 -12.05 -0.33
C VAL A 14 -7.92 -11.64 -1.06
N HIS A 15 -6.77 -11.75 -0.39
CA HIS A 15 -5.45 -11.58 -1.00
C HIS A 15 -4.71 -12.90 -1.12
N PRO A 16 -4.02 -13.15 -2.26
CA PRO A 16 -3.10 -14.26 -2.37
C PRO A 16 -1.96 -14.03 -1.36
N THR A 17 -2.07 -14.70 -0.22
CA THR A 17 -1.04 -14.68 0.82
C THR A 17 0.04 -15.65 0.41
N LEU A 18 1.20 -15.13 0.03
CA LEU A 18 2.33 -15.98 -0.36
C LEU A 18 2.85 -16.75 0.86
N ALA A 19 3.25 -18.02 0.68
CA ALA A 19 3.92 -18.77 1.73
C ALA A 19 5.09 -17.95 2.30
N ALA A 20 5.19 -17.89 3.63
CA ALA A 20 6.13 -17.01 4.33
C ALA A 20 7.59 -17.16 3.88
N GLU A 21 7.96 -18.33 3.37
CA GLU A 21 9.30 -18.68 2.89
C GLU A 21 9.66 -18.05 1.53
N LEU A 22 8.67 -17.67 0.73
CA LEU A 22 8.88 -17.04 -0.58
C LEU A 22 8.93 -15.50 -0.50
N VAL A 23 8.68 -14.93 0.68
CA VAL A 23 8.68 -13.48 0.91
C VAL A 23 10.13 -13.02 1.08
N PRO A 24 10.64 -12.09 0.25
CA PRO A 24 11.99 -11.57 0.46
C PRO A 24 12.09 -10.88 1.82
N GLU A 25 13.17 -11.12 2.56
CA GLU A 25 13.33 -10.52 3.89
C GLU A 25 13.52 -8.99 3.81
N ARG A 26 14.31 -8.52 2.84
CA ARG A 26 14.67 -7.11 2.69
C ARG A 26 14.82 -6.71 1.23
N ARG A 27 14.27 -5.56 0.83
CA ARG A 27 14.60 -4.86 -0.43
C ARG A 27 14.51 -3.35 -0.24
N GLY A 28 14.82 -2.59 -1.29
CA GLY A 28 14.58 -1.16 -1.29
C GLY A 28 14.60 -0.56 -2.69
N ALA A 29 14.22 0.72 -2.76
CA ALA A 29 14.27 1.56 -3.93
C ALA A 29 15.00 2.86 -3.61
N MET A 30 15.72 3.38 -4.60
CA MET A 30 16.48 4.61 -4.49
C MET A 30 16.22 5.51 -5.69
N ALA A 31 15.87 6.77 -5.41
CA ALA A 31 15.65 7.81 -6.41
C ALA A 31 16.52 9.03 -6.07
N ILE A 32 17.54 9.31 -6.87
CA ILE A 32 18.40 10.49 -6.73
C ILE A 32 18.34 11.24 -8.04
N LEU A 33 17.78 12.45 -8.06
CA LEU A 33 17.58 13.23 -9.29
C LEU A 33 16.86 12.43 -10.38
N SER A 34 15.94 11.57 -9.96
CA SER A 34 15.32 10.57 -10.83
C SER A 34 13.91 10.28 -10.38
N HIS A 35 13.15 9.68 -11.28
CA HIS A 35 11.87 9.08 -10.97
C HIS A 35 12.01 7.56 -10.85
N ARG A 36 11.38 6.98 -9.82
CA ARG A 36 11.27 5.54 -9.62
C ARG A 36 9.81 5.19 -9.46
N ARG A 37 9.32 4.30 -10.32
CA ARG A 37 8.00 3.71 -10.19
C ARG A 37 8.14 2.21 -10.00
N ARG A 38 7.33 1.67 -9.10
CA ARG A 38 7.23 0.24 -8.90
C ARG A 38 5.75 -0.16 -8.89
N ASP A 39 5.34 -0.69 -10.03
CA ASP A 39 4.01 -1.20 -10.34
C ASP A 39 4.04 -2.70 -10.64
N ALA A 40 2.89 -3.34 -10.42
CA ALA A 40 2.51 -4.72 -10.80
C ALA A 40 3.41 -5.90 -10.33
N ASP A 41 2.76 -7.01 -9.95
CA ASP A 41 3.33 -8.36 -9.84
C ASP A 41 4.65 -8.50 -9.08
N TRP A 42 4.79 -7.76 -7.97
CA TRP A 42 5.93 -7.89 -7.07
C TRP A 42 5.51 -8.29 -5.67
N ILE A 43 6.45 -8.92 -4.97
CA ILE A 43 6.27 -9.37 -3.59
C ILE A 43 6.84 -8.29 -2.66
N LEU A 44 6.00 -7.75 -1.78
CA LEU A 44 6.45 -6.82 -0.74
C LEU A 44 7.28 -7.58 0.28
N PRO A 45 8.56 -7.21 0.49
CA PRO A 45 9.36 -7.85 1.52
C PRO A 45 8.89 -7.46 2.92
N ARG A 46 9.36 -8.21 3.93
CA ARG A 46 9.13 -7.86 5.34
C ARG A 46 9.66 -6.47 5.70
N LEU A 47 10.77 -6.06 5.06
CA LEU A 47 11.33 -4.72 5.17
C LEU A 47 11.63 -4.14 3.78
N PHE A 48 10.95 -3.06 3.42
CA PHE A 48 11.21 -2.29 2.21
C PHE A 48 11.72 -0.89 2.55
N ARG A 49 12.85 -0.47 1.99
CA ARG A 49 13.42 0.86 2.23
C ARG A 49 13.30 1.76 1.01
N ILE A 50 12.80 2.97 1.19
CA ILE A 50 12.74 4.00 0.16
C ILE A 50 13.67 5.14 0.58
N PHE A 51 14.62 5.46 -0.29
CA PHE A 51 15.43 6.67 -0.17
C PHE A 51 15.21 7.55 -1.41
N ALA A 52 14.75 8.78 -1.19
CA ALA A 52 14.52 9.75 -2.25
C ALA A 52 15.22 11.07 -1.95
N PHE A 53 16.02 11.56 -2.90
CA PHE A 53 16.69 12.86 -2.85
C PHE A 53 16.51 13.61 -4.17
N TRP A 54 15.90 14.79 -4.14
CA TRP A 54 15.62 15.58 -5.36
C TRP A 54 14.93 14.78 -6.47
N GLY A 55 14.01 13.91 -6.10
CA GLY A 55 13.40 12.96 -7.03
C GLY A 55 12.03 12.53 -6.56
N ASN A 56 11.49 11.55 -7.27
CA ASN A 56 10.15 11.05 -7.02
C ASN A 56 10.16 9.52 -6.93
N ALA A 57 9.50 8.97 -5.92
CA ALA A 57 9.29 7.52 -5.78
C ALA A 57 7.80 7.20 -5.68
N GLU A 58 7.29 6.40 -6.61
CA GLU A 58 5.92 5.90 -6.65
C GLU A 58 5.93 4.41 -6.34
N LEU A 59 5.16 4.02 -5.33
CA LEU A 59 4.98 2.63 -4.94
C LEU A 59 3.51 2.24 -5.02
N ASP A 60 3.19 1.24 -5.84
CA ASP A 60 1.84 0.71 -5.94
C ASP A 60 1.74 -0.65 -5.25
N LEU A 61 0.90 -0.73 -4.21
CA LEU A 61 0.61 -1.96 -3.47
C LEU A 61 -0.72 -2.60 -3.89
N THR A 62 -1.46 -2.04 -4.86
CA THR A 62 -2.79 -2.55 -5.25
C THR A 62 -2.76 -3.93 -5.91
N HIS A 63 -1.65 -4.29 -6.55
CA HIS A 63 -1.46 -5.58 -7.22
C HIS A 63 -0.28 -6.37 -6.64
N VAL A 64 0.05 -6.12 -5.38
CA VAL A 64 1.20 -6.74 -4.70
C VAL A 64 0.79 -8.03 -4.00
N LEU A 65 1.70 -8.99 -4.02
CA LEU A 65 1.61 -10.19 -3.20
C LEU A 65 2.24 -9.92 -1.83
N LEU A 66 1.45 -10.10 -0.77
CA LEU A 66 1.92 -9.94 0.61
C LEU A 66 2.03 -11.30 1.29
N GLY A 67 3.05 -11.45 2.13
CA GLY A 67 3.12 -12.56 3.07
C GLY A 67 2.19 -12.35 4.27
N PRO A 68 1.95 -13.41 5.07
CA PRO A 68 1.21 -13.27 6.32
C PRO A 68 2.01 -12.42 7.33
N GLY A 69 1.29 -11.66 8.16
CA GLY A 69 1.86 -10.81 9.20
C GLY A 69 2.06 -9.36 8.77
N THR A 70 3.15 -8.75 9.24
CA THR A 70 3.45 -7.32 9.04
C THR A 70 4.63 -7.12 8.11
N SER A 71 4.45 -6.28 7.08
CA SER A 71 5.53 -5.76 6.24
C SER A 71 5.77 -4.29 6.59
N THR A 72 7.02 -3.87 6.74
CA THR A 72 7.40 -2.50 7.09
C THR A 72 8.02 -1.79 5.89
N ILE A 73 7.55 -0.59 5.58
CA ILE A 73 8.12 0.31 4.57
C ILE A 73 8.76 1.49 5.31
N GLU A 74 10.09 1.62 5.24
CA GLU A 74 10.84 2.72 5.84
C GLU A 74 11.17 3.77 4.78
N ILE A 75 10.80 5.03 5.00
CA ILE A 75 10.96 6.12 4.05
C ILE A 75 11.94 7.17 4.59
N ARG A 76 12.90 7.55 3.75
CA ARG A 76 13.67 8.78 3.91
C ARG A 76 13.54 9.63 2.66
N CYS A 77 12.84 10.74 2.81
CA CYS A 77 12.58 11.69 1.74
C CYS A 77 13.29 13.01 2.05
N ILE A 78 14.12 13.50 1.13
CA ILE A 78 14.84 14.76 1.30
C ILE A 78 14.69 15.57 0.01
N MET A 79 13.97 16.69 0.07
CA MET A 79 13.66 17.54 -1.09
C MET A 79 13.08 16.73 -2.25
N ALA A 80 12.17 15.81 -1.95
CA ALA A 80 11.66 14.82 -2.87
C ALA A 80 10.17 14.58 -2.63
N SER A 81 9.53 13.78 -3.47
CA SER A 81 8.17 13.29 -3.24
C SER A 81 8.14 11.77 -3.22
N VAL A 82 7.37 11.21 -2.29
CA VAL A 82 7.09 9.77 -2.20
C VAL A 82 5.58 9.57 -2.19
N GLU A 83 5.04 8.86 -3.18
CA GLU A 83 3.63 8.48 -3.24
C GLU A 83 3.51 6.96 -3.05
N ILE A 84 2.64 6.54 -2.13
CA ILE A 84 2.34 5.14 -1.87
C ILE A 84 0.85 4.92 -2.03
N ARG A 85 0.48 4.01 -2.93
CA ARG A 85 -0.91 3.58 -3.14
C ARG A 85 -1.14 2.26 -2.44
N VAL A 86 -2.20 2.21 -1.63
CA VAL A 86 -2.55 1.05 -0.82
C VAL A 86 -3.98 0.64 -1.11
N PRO A 87 -4.27 -0.64 -1.36
CA PRO A 87 -5.63 -1.10 -1.54
C PRO A 87 -6.39 -1.15 -0.19
N PRO A 88 -7.74 -1.03 -0.19
CA PRO A 88 -8.56 -0.82 1.01
C PRO A 88 -8.75 -2.06 1.87
N ASP A 89 -8.39 -3.21 1.31
CA ASP A 89 -8.40 -4.54 1.88
C ASP A 89 -7.16 -4.82 2.73
N LEU A 90 -6.12 -3.98 2.69
CA LEU A 90 -4.97 -4.06 3.59
C LEU A 90 -5.13 -3.21 4.86
N ARG A 91 -4.56 -3.68 5.97
CA ARG A 91 -4.43 -2.87 7.18
C ARG A 91 -3.22 -1.97 7.06
N VAL A 92 -3.43 -0.65 7.13
CA VAL A 92 -2.35 0.34 7.05
C VAL A 92 -2.12 1.00 8.40
N GLU A 93 -0.90 0.84 8.91
CA GLU A 93 -0.37 1.58 10.06
C GLU A 93 0.62 2.61 9.52
N SER A 94 0.45 3.89 9.87
CA SER A 94 1.26 4.97 9.33
C SER A 94 1.89 5.77 10.46
N GLU A 95 3.21 5.79 10.48
CA GLU A 95 4.09 6.55 11.39
C GLU A 95 5.05 7.38 10.52
N VAL A 96 4.49 8.31 9.75
CA VAL A 96 5.26 9.21 8.89
C VAL A 96 5.17 10.64 9.40
N ASP A 97 6.32 11.31 9.42
CA ASP A 97 6.43 12.68 9.90
C ASP A 97 7.09 13.59 8.85
N ALA A 98 6.67 14.85 8.82
CA ALA A 98 7.34 15.88 8.04
C ALA A 98 8.09 16.83 8.96
N VAL A 99 9.41 16.87 8.85
CA VAL A 99 10.22 17.90 9.52
C VAL A 99 10.00 19.24 8.82
N LEU A 100 10.03 19.22 7.48
CA LEU A 100 9.67 20.34 6.62
C LEU A 100 8.96 19.78 5.39
N GLY A 101 7.83 20.37 4.99
CA GLY A 101 6.99 19.90 3.88
C GLY A 101 5.69 19.25 4.37
N SER A 102 5.27 18.13 3.77
CA SER A 102 4.01 17.46 4.10
C SER A 102 4.15 15.95 4.25
N ALA A 103 3.38 15.37 5.15
CA ALA A 103 3.22 13.92 5.31
C ALA A 103 1.74 13.64 5.57
N GLU A 104 1.07 13.00 4.62
CA GLU A 104 -0.39 12.86 4.62
C GLU A 104 -0.84 11.44 4.32
N VAL A 105 -1.94 11.04 4.97
CA VAL A 105 -2.63 9.78 4.71
C VAL A 105 -4.05 10.08 4.25
N GLN A 106 -4.30 9.93 2.96
CA GLN A 106 -5.61 10.11 2.34
C GLN A 106 -6.33 8.77 2.26
N ARG A 107 -7.54 8.70 2.82
CA ARG A 107 -8.38 7.51 2.78
C ARG A 107 -9.59 7.78 1.89
N GLU A 108 -9.50 7.41 0.61
CA GLU A 108 -10.58 7.60 -0.36
C GLU A 108 -11.61 6.47 -0.32
N ALA A 109 -11.22 5.31 0.21
CA ALA A 109 -12.08 4.15 0.38
C ALA A 109 -12.21 3.77 1.86
N ALA A 110 -13.38 3.24 2.25
CA ALA A 110 -13.58 2.67 3.57
C ALA A 110 -12.74 1.40 3.71
N THR A 111 -11.93 1.31 4.75
CA THR A 111 -11.08 0.15 4.98
C THR A 111 -11.94 -1.07 5.32
N THR A 112 -11.75 -2.17 4.59
CA THR A 112 -12.49 -3.43 4.79
C THR A 112 -11.58 -4.49 5.40
N THR A 113 -10.95 -4.18 6.54
CA THR A 113 -10.02 -5.12 7.18
C THR A 113 -10.78 -6.28 7.83
N SER A 114 -10.51 -7.51 7.37
CA SER A 114 -10.98 -8.75 8.00
C SER A 114 -9.97 -9.30 9.01
N PRO A 115 -10.38 -10.12 10.01
CA PRO A 115 -9.43 -10.78 10.91
C PRO A 115 -8.47 -11.68 10.11
N GLY A 116 -7.15 -11.43 10.24
CA GLY A 116 -6.10 -12.15 9.49
C GLY A 116 -5.57 -11.44 8.25
N THR A 117 -6.06 -10.23 7.96
CA THR A 117 -5.55 -9.39 6.87
C THR A 117 -4.08 -9.00 7.10
N PRO A 118 -3.22 -9.06 6.07
CA PRO A 118 -1.84 -8.57 6.15
C PRO A 118 -1.77 -7.08 6.55
N THR A 119 -0.79 -6.75 7.40
CA THR A 119 -0.56 -5.37 7.84
C THR A 119 0.63 -4.78 7.09
N VAL A 120 0.46 -3.57 6.55
CA VAL A 120 1.55 -2.75 6.04
C VAL A 120 1.77 -1.59 7.00
N ARG A 121 2.95 -1.58 7.62
CA ARG A 121 3.41 -0.48 8.46
C ARG A 121 4.31 0.43 7.66
N ILE A 122 3.92 1.69 7.49
CA ILE A 122 4.68 2.70 6.75
C ILE A 122 5.28 3.65 7.77
N THR A 123 6.60 3.72 7.84
CA THR A 123 7.33 4.59 8.75
C THR A 123 8.28 5.49 7.97
N GLY A 124 8.59 6.67 8.50
CA GLY A 124 9.64 7.48 7.90
C GLY A 124 9.49 8.97 8.13
N SER A 125 10.39 9.72 7.54
CA SER A 125 10.32 11.17 7.61
C SER A 125 10.73 11.86 6.32
N THR A 126 10.21 13.07 6.15
CA THR A 126 10.56 13.96 5.06
C THR A 126 11.21 15.26 5.54
N PHE A 127 12.19 15.74 4.79
CA PHE A 127 12.82 17.05 4.96
C PHE A 127 12.73 17.83 3.64
N LEU A 128 11.96 18.92 3.63
CA LEU A 128 11.67 19.77 2.46
C LEU A 128 10.99 19.02 1.31
N GLY A 129 10.16 18.02 1.60
CA GLY A 129 9.50 17.20 0.59
C GLY A 129 8.10 16.77 0.99
N SER A 130 7.54 15.81 0.25
CA SER A 130 6.21 15.26 0.52
C SER A 130 6.23 13.74 0.65
N ILE A 131 5.45 13.21 1.59
CA ILE A 131 5.08 11.79 1.67
C ILE A 131 3.56 11.72 1.59
N GLU A 132 3.03 11.02 0.61
CA GLU A 132 1.59 10.87 0.39
C GLU A 132 1.21 9.39 0.36
N ILE A 133 0.32 8.99 1.25
CA ILE A 133 -0.19 7.62 1.33
C ILE A 133 -1.67 7.66 0.95
N LYS A 134 -2.04 7.02 -0.16
CA LYS A 134 -3.41 6.98 -0.67
C LYS A 134 -3.99 5.59 -0.52
N VAL A 135 -5.07 5.48 0.25
CA VAL A 135 -5.89 4.26 0.30
C VAL A 135 -6.94 4.34 -0.79
N ILE A 136 -6.71 3.60 -1.89
CA ILE A 136 -7.53 3.63 -3.11
C ILE A 136 -8.13 2.26 -3.38
N ASP A 137 -9.43 2.22 -3.67
CA ASP A 137 -10.08 1.00 -4.15
C ASP A 137 -9.72 0.77 -5.62
N PRO A 138 -9.01 -0.33 -5.97
CA PRO A 138 -8.61 -0.62 -7.34
C PRO A 138 -9.81 -0.84 -8.28
N ASN A 139 -11.01 -1.10 -7.75
CA ASN A 139 -12.23 -1.29 -8.51
C ASN A 139 -13.17 -0.06 -8.48
N ALA A 140 -12.76 1.05 -7.85
CA ALA A 140 -13.56 2.27 -7.87
C ALA A 140 -13.63 2.84 -9.29
N PRO A 141 -14.82 3.29 -9.75
CA PRO A 141 -14.98 3.87 -11.07
C PRO A 141 -14.08 5.11 -11.19
N GLY A 142 -13.25 5.13 -12.24
CA GLY A 142 -12.27 6.19 -12.47
C GLY A 142 -12.92 7.59 -12.53
N LEU A 143 -12.09 8.61 -12.34
CA LEU A 143 -12.49 10.03 -12.31
C LEU A 143 -13.38 10.43 -13.52
N LEU A 144 -13.14 9.82 -14.68
CA LEU A 144 -13.94 10.02 -15.90
C LEU A 144 -15.40 9.58 -15.74
N GLU A 145 -15.65 8.47 -15.05
CA GLU A 145 -17.00 7.98 -14.77
C GLU A 145 -17.73 8.88 -13.75
N LYS A 146 -16.99 9.44 -12.77
CA LYS A 146 -17.53 10.46 -11.85
C LYS A 146 -17.89 11.76 -12.57
N ILE A 147 -17.03 12.22 -13.48
CA ILE A 147 -17.28 13.42 -14.30
C ILE A 147 -18.47 13.18 -15.25
N ARG A 148 -18.50 12.02 -15.92
CA ARG A 148 -19.63 11.61 -16.77
C ARG A 148 -20.95 11.59 -16.00
N ARG A 149 -20.98 11.03 -14.78
CA ARG A 149 -22.17 11.04 -13.92
C ARG A 149 -22.62 12.47 -13.55
N ARG A 150 -21.69 13.40 -13.35
CA ARG A 150 -22.04 14.81 -13.08
C ARG A 150 -22.57 15.54 -14.31
N ILE A 151 -22.09 15.21 -15.50
CA ILE A 151 -22.50 15.88 -16.75
C ILE A 151 -23.79 15.27 -17.33
N THR A 152 -23.99 13.95 -17.24
CA THR A 152 -25.20 13.27 -17.74
C THR A 152 -26.36 13.32 -16.73
N GLY A 153 -26.10 13.70 -15.48
CA GLY A 153 -27.12 13.91 -14.45
C GLY A 153 -27.65 15.34 -14.33
N ALA A 154 -27.37 16.23 -15.29
CA ALA A 154 -27.78 17.63 -15.34
C ALA A 154 -28.69 17.91 -16.53
#